data_AF-A0A2G2GEN4-F1
#
_entry.id   AF-A0A2G2GEN4-F1
#
_cell.length_a   1.000
_cell.length_b   1.000
_cell.length_c   1.000
_cell.angle_alpha   90.00
_cell.angle_beta   90.00
_cell.angle_gamma   90.00
#
_symmetry.space_group_name_H-M   'P 1'
#
loop_
_entity.id
_entity.type
_entity.pdbx_description
1 polymer ?
#
loop_
_entity_poly.entity_id
_entity_poly.type
_entity_poly.pdbx_seq_one_letter_code
_entity_poly.pdbx_strand_id
1 'polypeptide(L)'
;MKQFSRSIMFVVVVSLAASACSSNRSGRGNGPDEFRVLTKAPLSIPPEYNLIPPRPGDPRPQDLQASQAARIALLGGDGSAAASVGEQVLVAAAKGDLTSSSIRAKLDSETNRQVNKPLGFANRILFWRDGDTYIEDGTMLDADAEAERLRRKNVGLNATGGNDVVIRKDGNRIKLPGL
;
A
#
# COMPACT_ATOMS: atom_id res chain seq x y z
N MET A 1 33.29 21.71 -42.65
CA MET A 1 31.87 21.28 -42.54
C MET A 1 31.60 20.28 -41.40
N LYS A 2 32.44 19.24 -41.19
CA LYS A 2 32.23 18.23 -40.13
C LYS A 2 32.24 18.77 -38.68
N GLN A 3 33.04 19.80 -38.38
CA GLN A 3 33.13 20.39 -37.03
C GLN A 3 31.87 21.20 -36.63
N PHE A 4 31.23 21.87 -37.60
CA PHE A 4 29.99 22.63 -37.38
C PHE A 4 28.80 21.70 -37.10
N SER A 5 28.70 20.58 -37.83
CA SER A 5 27.65 19.58 -37.61
C SER A 5 27.75 18.91 -36.23
N ARG A 6 28.96 18.62 -35.74
CA ARG A 6 29.18 18.07 -34.39
C ARG A 6 28.80 19.06 -33.29
N SER A 7 29.08 20.34 -33.49
CA SER A 7 28.74 21.40 -32.52
C SER A 7 27.22 21.62 -32.43
N ILE A 8 26.52 21.59 -33.58
CA ILE A 8 25.06 21.71 -33.62
C ILE A 8 24.39 20.52 -32.91
N MET A 9 24.86 19.30 -33.16
CA MET A 9 24.33 18.11 -32.48
C MET A 9 24.52 18.18 -30.95
N PHE A 10 25.66 18.71 -30.49
CA PHE A 10 25.93 18.86 -29.06
C PHE A 10 25.00 19.88 -28.39
N VAL A 11 24.75 21.01 -29.04
CA VAL A 11 23.83 22.05 -28.54
C VAL A 11 22.40 21.52 -28.42
N VAL A 12 21.94 20.75 -29.42
CA VAL A 12 20.60 20.15 -29.40
C VAL A 12 20.46 19.18 -28.22
N VAL A 13 21.42 18.28 -28.01
CA VAL A 13 21.38 17.32 -26.89
C VAL A 13 21.35 18.01 -25.53
N VAL A 14 22.15 19.06 -25.34
CA VAL A 14 22.19 19.83 -24.09
C VAL A 14 20.85 20.54 -23.82
N SER A 15 20.22 21.10 -24.86
CA SER A 15 18.92 21.77 -24.72
C SER A 15 17.77 20.82 -24.37
N LEU A 16 17.79 19.58 -24.88
CA LEU A 16 16.81 18.55 -24.49
C LEU A 16 17.05 18.07 -23.05
N ALA A 17 18.30 17.91 -22.62
CA ALA A 17 18.63 17.50 -21.25
C ALA A 17 18.21 18.55 -20.20
N ALA A 18 18.36 19.83 -20.50
CA ALA A 18 17.96 20.91 -19.59
C ALA A 18 16.44 20.99 -19.37
N SER A 19 15.64 20.59 -20.37
CA SER A 19 14.17 20.62 -20.29
C SER A 19 13.59 19.53 -19.37
N ALA A 20 14.36 18.51 -19.02
CA ALA A 20 13.92 17.42 -18.13
C ALA A 20 13.90 17.82 -16.63
N CYS A 21 14.62 18.88 -16.24
CA CYS A 21 14.67 19.32 -14.84
C CYS A 21 13.50 20.23 -14.42
N SER A 22 12.68 20.71 -15.36
CA SER A 22 11.59 21.65 -15.06
C SER A 22 10.30 20.97 -14.55
N SER A 23 10.21 19.63 -14.63
CA SER A 23 8.97 18.90 -14.26
C SER A 23 8.92 18.45 -12.79
N ASN A 24 9.97 18.66 -11.99
CA ASN A 24 10.00 18.18 -10.61
C ASN A 24 9.44 19.21 -9.62
N ARG A 25 8.19 19.64 -9.85
CA ARG A 25 7.43 20.56 -8.98
C ARG A 25 6.63 19.82 -7.89
N SER A 26 7.04 18.62 -7.54
CA SER A 26 6.41 17.69 -6.60
C SER A 26 6.64 18.02 -5.12
N GLY A 27 7.18 19.20 -4.81
CA GLY A 27 7.44 19.64 -3.42
C GLY A 27 6.27 20.34 -2.72
N ARG A 28 5.08 20.43 -3.33
CA ARG A 28 3.94 21.17 -2.76
C ARG A 28 2.90 20.21 -2.19
N GLY A 29 3.16 19.66 -1.00
CA GLY A 29 2.16 18.80 -0.35
C GLY A 29 2.55 18.14 0.97
N ASN A 30 3.80 18.25 1.43
CA ASN A 30 4.27 17.57 2.64
C ASN A 30 4.42 18.50 3.86
N GLY A 31 3.80 19.68 3.82
CA GLY A 31 3.74 20.61 4.95
C GLY A 31 2.48 20.41 5.79
N PRO A 32 2.48 20.77 7.08
CA PRO A 32 1.26 20.78 7.89
C PRO A 32 0.21 21.70 7.25
N ASP A 33 -1.02 21.19 7.13
CA ASP A 33 -2.15 21.86 6.46
C ASP A 33 -2.53 23.17 7.17
N GLU A 34 -2.22 24.30 6.52
CA GLU A 34 -2.49 25.65 7.04
C GLU A 34 -3.97 26.02 7.09
N PHE A 35 -4.86 25.25 6.44
CA PHE A 35 -6.32 25.50 6.42
C PHE A 35 -7.08 24.60 7.39
N ARG A 36 -6.39 23.75 8.15
CA ARG A 36 -7.03 22.84 9.09
C ARG A 36 -7.50 23.58 10.35
N VAL A 37 -8.78 23.95 10.37
CA VAL A 37 -9.42 24.54 11.55
C VAL A 37 -9.66 23.47 12.62
N LEU A 38 -9.06 23.65 13.80
CA LEU A 38 -9.30 22.79 14.97
C LEU A 38 -10.21 23.52 15.97
N THR A 39 -11.33 22.90 16.34
CA THR A 39 -12.18 23.39 17.42
C THR A 39 -11.58 23.03 18.77
N LYS A 40 -11.39 24.02 19.64
CA LYS A 40 -11.01 23.80 21.04
C LYS A 40 -12.27 23.63 21.88
N ALA A 41 -12.20 22.79 22.91
CA ALA A 41 -13.30 22.64 23.86
C ALA A 41 -13.58 23.99 24.55
N PRO A 42 -14.86 24.33 24.81
CA PRO A 42 -15.21 25.57 25.49
C PRO A 42 -14.62 25.60 26.91
N LEU A 43 -14.13 26.77 27.33
CA LEU A 43 -13.66 26.96 28.70
C LEU A 43 -14.89 27.09 29.62
N SER A 44 -15.14 26.08 30.45
CA SER A 44 -16.06 26.19 31.59
C SER A 44 -15.27 26.62 32.83
N ILE A 45 -15.78 27.63 33.51
CA ILE A 45 -15.22 28.07 34.79
C ILE A 45 -15.82 27.16 35.86
N PRO A 46 -15.02 26.32 36.55
CA PRO A 46 -15.54 25.50 37.62
C PRO A 46 -15.99 26.39 38.79
N PRO A 47 -17.07 26.02 39.51
CA PRO A 47 -17.61 26.80 40.64
C PRO A 47 -16.62 26.93 41.80
N GLU A 48 -15.66 26.01 41.89
CA GLU A 48 -14.60 26.02 42.91
C GLU A 48 -13.29 26.56 42.30
N TYR A 49 -12.91 27.78 42.68
CA TYR A 49 -11.66 28.46 42.24
C TYR A 49 -10.40 28.00 42.97
N ASN A 50 -10.45 26.85 43.66
CA ASN A 50 -9.32 26.36 44.46
C ASN A 50 -8.31 25.64 43.56
N LEU A 51 -7.69 26.41 42.66
CA LEU A 51 -6.75 25.92 41.67
C LEU A 51 -5.39 25.71 42.33
N ILE A 52 -5.12 24.47 42.70
CA ILE A 52 -3.74 24.01 42.91
C ILE A 52 -3.04 24.11 41.54
N PRO A 53 -1.92 24.83 41.43
CA PRO A 53 -1.17 24.89 40.17
C PRO A 53 -0.87 23.46 39.70
N PRO A 54 -1.22 23.10 38.46
CA PRO A 54 -0.84 21.80 37.93
C PRO A 54 0.68 21.67 38.01
N ARG A 55 1.16 20.47 38.38
CA ARG A 55 2.60 20.27 38.52
C ARG A 55 3.26 20.52 37.16
N PRO A 56 4.42 21.19 37.12
CA PRO A 56 5.15 21.37 35.87
C PRO A 56 5.37 20.01 35.19
N GLY A 57 4.80 19.83 34.00
CA GLY A 57 4.93 18.59 33.21
C GLY A 57 3.70 17.68 33.15
N ASP A 58 2.65 17.93 33.95
CA ASP A 58 1.41 17.16 33.81
C ASP A 58 0.70 17.50 32.48
N PRO A 59 0.19 16.49 31.73
CA PRO A 59 -0.47 16.71 30.46
C PRO A 59 -1.76 17.49 30.67
N ARG A 60 -1.88 18.63 29.98
CA ARG A 60 -3.10 19.43 30.04
C ARG A 60 -4.18 18.75 29.21
N PRO A 61 -5.43 18.62 29.71
CA PRO A 61 -6.53 18.08 28.92
C PRO A 61 -6.73 18.80 27.57
N GLN A 62 -6.44 20.10 27.53
CA GLN A 62 -6.51 20.95 26.33
C GLN A 62 -5.38 20.75 25.30
N ASP A 63 -4.33 19.98 25.63
CA ASP A 63 -3.21 19.67 24.73
C ASP A 63 -3.46 18.39 23.90
N LEU A 64 -4.50 17.61 24.20
CA LEU A 64 -4.89 16.48 23.36
C LEU A 64 -5.35 16.98 21.99
N GLN A 65 -4.74 16.45 20.92
CA GLN A 65 -5.21 16.73 19.58
C GLN A 65 -6.61 16.13 19.38
N ALA A 66 -7.50 16.85 18.71
CA ALA A 66 -8.88 16.42 18.47
C ALA A 66 -8.97 15.04 17.79
N SER A 67 -8.03 14.73 16.90
CA SER A 67 -7.89 13.42 16.27
C SER A 67 -7.57 12.30 17.25
N GLN A 68 -6.75 12.58 18.27
CA GLN A 68 -6.39 11.61 19.30
C GLN A 68 -7.54 11.40 20.28
N ALA A 69 -8.23 12.48 20.68
CA ALA A 69 -9.44 12.39 21.49
C ALA A 69 -10.57 11.62 20.78
N ALA A 70 -10.81 11.88 19.48
CA ALA A 70 -11.80 11.15 18.69
C ALA A 70 -11.43 9.67 18.55
N ARG A 71 -10.14 9.36 18.36
CA ARG A 71 -9.65 7.97 18.33
C ARG A 71 -9.93 7.25 19.64
N ILE A 72 -9.61 7.89 20.78
CA ILE A 72 -9.86 7.33 22.11
C ILE A 72 -11.36 7.13 22.35
N ALA A 73 -12.20 8.06 21.90
CA ALA A 73 -13.66 7.94 22.05
C ALA A 73 -14.26 6.84 21.17
N LEU A 74 -13.75 6.64 19.96
CA LEU A 74 -14.26 5.66 19.00
C LEU A 74 -13.71 4.25 19.20
N LEU A 75 -12.42 4.12 19.54
CA LEU A 75 -11.71 2.84 19.64
C LEU A 75 -11.37 2.45 21.08
N GLY A 76 -11.62 3.32 22.06
CA GLY A 76 -11.03 3.20 23.40
C GLY A 76 -9.60 3.75 23.41
N GLY A 77 -9.08 4.07 24.60
CA GLY A 77 -7.69 4.50 24.74
C GLY A 77 -6.71 3.43 24.26
N ASP A 78 -5.53 3.83 23.77
CA ASP A 78 -4.44 2.92 23.35
C ASP A 78 -3.94 2.01 24.49
N GLY A 79 -4.43 2.22 25.71
CA GLY A 79 -4.29 1.27 26.79
C GLY A 79 -5.22 0.10 26.53
N SER A 80 -4.63 -1.02 26.09
CA SER A 80 -5.08 -2.34 26.51
C SER A 80 -5.66 -2.22 27.91
N ALA A 81 -6.98 -2.28 28.03
CA ALA A 81 -7.66 -2.32 29.32
C ALA A 81 -6.91 -3.34 30.15
N ALA A 82 -6.27 -2.89 31.25
CA ALA A 82 -5.16 -3.59 31.90
C ALA A 82 -5.37 -5.10 31.88
N ALA A 83 -4.72 -5.77 30.91
CA ALA A 83 -5.04 -7.15 30.58
C ALA A 83 -4.80 -8.00 31.82
N SER A 84 -5.72 -8.91 32.13
CA SER A 84 -5.58 -9.75 33.32
C SER A 84 -4.28 -10.56 33.24
N VAL A 85 -3.73 -10.95 34.40
CA VAL A 85 -2.49 -11.76 34.43
C VAL A 85 -2.62 -13.03 33.58
N GLY A 86 -3.79 -13.67 33.58
CA GLY A 86 -4.05 -14.85 32.74
C GLY A 86 -4.03 -14.56 31.24
N GLU A 87 -4.52 -13.40 30.84
CA GLU A 87 -4.53 -12.95 29.45
C GLU A 87 -3.11 -12.61 28.97
N GLN A 88 -2.30 -11.97 29.81
CA GLN A 88 -0.88 -11.72 29.52
C GLN A 88 -0.09 -13.02 29.31
N VAL A 89 -0.34 -14.04 30.14
CA VAL A 89 0.30 -15.36 30.00
C VAL A 89 -0.13 -16.05 28.70
N LEU A 90 -1.41 -15.96 28.33
CA LEU A 90 -1.92 -16.55 27.09
C LEU A 90 -1.32 -15.87 25.84
N VAL A 91 -1.24 -14.53 25.85
CA VAL A 91 -0.64 -13.74 24.77
C VAL A 91 0.87 -13.99 24.66
N ALA A 92 1.57 -14.10 25.79
CA ALA A 92 2.98 -14.47 25.82
C ALA A 92 3.21 -15.89 25.26
N ALA A 93 2.37 -16.86 25.62
CA ALA A 93 2.41 -18.21 25.08
C ALA A 93 2.13 -18.24 23.56
N ALA A 94 1.21 -17.39 23.10
CA ALA A 94 0.91 -17.20 21.67
C ALA A 94 1.97 -16.37 20.91
N LYS A 95 3.04 -15.90 21.59
CA LYS A 95 4.05 -14.97 21.05
C LYS A 95 3.45 -13.67 20.49
N GLY A 96 2.26 -13.28 20.95
CA GLY A 96 1.57 -12.06 20.49
C GLY A 96 2.23 -10.76 20.98
N ASP A 97 3.03 -10.84 22.05
CA ASP A 97 3.76 -9.72 22.65
C ASP A 97 4.84 -9.11 21.74
N LEU A 98 5.22 -9.83 20.67
CA LEU A 98 6.22 -9.37 19.69
C LEU A 98 5.65 -8.43 18.63
N THR A 99 4.33 -8.21 18.62
CA THR A 99 3.68 -7.37 17.62
C THR A 99 3.66 -5.91 18.05
N SER A 100 4.51 -5.07 17.43
CA SER A 100 4.42 -3.62 17.63
C SER A 100 3.05 -3.10 17.20
N SER A 101 2.38 -2.32 18.04
CA SER A 101 1.09 -1.68 17.72
C SER A 101 1.12 -0.88 16.41
N SER A 102 2.30 -0.35 16.04
CA SER A 102 2.53 0.40 14.80
C SER A 102 2.65 -0.45 13.52
N ILE A 103 2.55 -1.78 13.57
CA ILE A 103 2.78 -2.64 12.39
C ILE A 103 1.83 -2.34 11.25
N ARG A 104 0.57 -2.00 11.53
CA ARG A 104 -0.39 -1.63 10.48
C ARG A 104 0.02 -0.36 9.75
N ALA A 105 0.39 0.68 10.50
CA ALA A 105 0.89 1.93 9.92
C ALA A 105 2.20 1.72 9.14
N LYS A 106 3.09 0.85 9.62
CA LYS A 106 4.32 0.49 8.92
C LYS A 106 3.99 -0.26 7.61
N LEU A 107 3.12 -1.25 7.65
CA LEU A 107 2.68 -2.02 6.48
C LEU A 107 1.99 -1.14 5.44
N ASP A 108 1.14 -0.20 5.87
CA ASP A 108 0.50 0.77 4.98
C ASP A 108 1.55 1.66 4.30
N SER A 109 2.56 2.12 5.06
CA SER A 109 3.65 2.93 4.51
C SER A 109 4.54 2.16 3.53
N GLU A 110 4.73 0.86 3.76
CA GLU A 110 5.51 -0.02 2.89
C GLU A 110 4.72 -0.39 1.63
N THR A 111 3.44 -0.73 1.78
CA THR A 111 2.54 -1.10 0.70
C THR A 111 2.28 0.08 -0.23
N ASN A 112 2.10 1.29 0.32
CA ASN A 112 1.92 2.50 -0.49
C ASN A 112 3.20 2.92 -1.24
N ARG A 113 4.38 2.46 -0.81
CA ARG A 113 5.63 2.61 -1.59
C ARG A 113 5.73 1.60 -2.73
N GLN A 114 4.97 0.51 -2.67
CA GLN A 114 4.92 -0.51 -3.70
C GLN A 114 3.95 -0.10 -4.80
N VAL A 115 4.25 1.04 -5.44
CA VAL A 115 3.60 1.42 -6.69
C VAL A 115 4.13 0.46 -7.76
N ASN A 116 3.32 -0.53 -8.14
CA ASN A 116 3.56 -1.35 -9.33
C ASN A 116 3.62 -0.39 -10.53
N LYS A 117 4.83 -0.01 -10.94
CA LYS A 117 5.00 0.81 -12.15
C LYS A 117 4.43 0.01 -13.31
N PRO A 118 3.46 0.55 -14.07
CA PRO A 118 3.04 -0.11 -15.29
C PRO A 118 4.27 -0.30 -16.16
N LEU A 119 4.40 -1.48 -16.77
CA LEU A 119 5.50 -1.82 -17.68
C LEU A 119 5.43 -0.84 -18.87
N GLY A 120 6.11 0.29 -18.72
CA GLY A 120 6.05 1.39 -19.67
C GLY A 120 7.05 1.21 -20.82
N PHE A 121 7.31 2.31 -21.52
CA PHE A 121 8.25 2.39 -22.65
C PHE A 121 9.65 1.81 -22.35
N ALA A 122 10.16 2.02 -21.13
CA ALA A 122 11.47 1.51 -20.73
C ALA A 122 11.54 -0.03 -20.72
N ASN A 123 10.45 -0.70 -20.32
CA ASN A 123 10.38 -2.16 -20.30
C ASN A 123 10.32 -2.70 -21.75
N ARG A 124 9.56 -2.03 -22.63
CA ARG A 124 9.53 -2.35 -24.07
C ARG A 124 10.89 -2.24 -24.76
N ILE A 125 11.75 -1.32 -24.35
CA ILE A 125 13.13 -1.23 -24.88
C ILE A 125 14.03 -2.30 -24.28
N LEU A 126 13.97 -2.50 -22.96
CA LEU A 126 14.86 -3.41 -22.25
C LEU A 126 14.66 -4.87 -22.70
N PHE A 127 13.40 -5.25 -22.92
CA PHE A 127 13.00 -6.60 -23.32
C PHE A 127 12.58 -6.70 -24.78
N TRP A 128 13.05 -5.78 -25.65
CA TRP A 128 12.70 -5.79 -27.08
C TRP A 128 13.15 -7.04 -27.85
N ARG A 129 14.00 -7.88 -27.21
CA ARG A 129 14.62 -9.08 -27.78
C ARG A 129 14.22 -10.37 -27.06
N ASP A 130 13.72 -10.27 -25.84
CA ASP A 130 13.37 -11.41 -24.98
C ASP A 130 11.88 -11.81 -25.09
N GLY A 131 11.22 -11.44 -26.19
CA GLY A 131 10.14 -12.24 -26.75
C GLY A 131 8.73 -12.13 -26.14
N ASP A 132 8.43 -11.23 -25.22
CA ASP A 132 7.08 -11.19 -24.61
C ASP A 132 6.02 -10.41 -25.39
N THR A 133 6.28 -10.02 -26.65
CA THR A 133 5.26 -9.39 -27.51
C THR A 133 5.18 -9.92 -28.94
N TYR A 134 5.81 -11.06 -29.23
CA TYR A 134 5.76 -11.66 -30.57
C TYR A 134 5.33 -13.12 -30.48
N ILE A 135 4.20 -13.43 -31.13
CA ILE A 135 3.85 -14.79 -31.51
C ILE A 135 4.88 -15.21 -32.59
N GLU A 136 5.36 -16.46 -32.55
CA GLU A 136 6.43 -17.01 -33.43
C GLU A 136 6.19 -16.80 -34.94
N ASP A 137 5.01 -16.36 -35.37
CA ASP A 137 4.60 -16.11 -36.75
C ASP A 137 4.74 -14.64 -37.24
N GLY A 138 5.36 -13.75 -36.45
CA GLY A 138 5.66 -12.37 -36.88
C GLY A 138 4.45 -11.43 -36.97
N THR A 139 3.30 -11.82 -36.39
CA THR A 139 2.12 -10.96 -36.25
C THR A 139 2.15 -10.20 -34.92
N MET A 140 1.57 -9.00 -34.91
CA MET A 140 1.43 -8.19 -33.69
C MET A 140 0.54 -8.94 -32.69
N LEU A 141 1.04 -9.14 -31.46
CA LEU A 141 0.31 -9.78 -30.37
C LEU A 141 -0.93 -8.94 -30.02
N ASP A 142 -2.11 -9.52 -30.20
CA ASP A 142 -3.37 -8.95 -29.73
C ASP A 142 -3.41 -9.03 -28.18
N ALA A 143 -3.37 -7.86 -27.55
CA ALA A 143 -3.31 -7.74 -26.10
C ALA A 143 -4.58 -8.27 -25.42
N ASP A 144 -5.75 -8.11 -26.05
CA ASP A 144 -7.03 -8.54 -25.47
C ASP A 144 -7.15 -10.07 -25.52
N ALA A 145 -6.78 -10.68 -26.66
CA ALA A 145 -6.79 -12.13 -26.82
C ALA A 145 -5.79 -12.83 -25.88
N GLU A 146 -4.60 -12.26 -25.69
CA GLU A 146 -3.59 -12.82 -24.79
C GLU A 146 -3.97 -12.65 -23.31
N ALA A 147 -4.56 -11.51 -22.94
CA ALA A 147 -5.08 -11.30 -21.59
C ALA A 147 -6.16 -12.34 -21.23
N GLU A 148 -7.03 -12.70 -22.16
CA GLU A 148 -8.02 -13.77 -21.95
C GLU A 148 -7.37 -15.14 -21.77
N ARG A 149 -6.36 -15.46 -22.58
CA ARG A 149 -5.61 -16.73 -22.46
C ARG A 149 -4.96 -16.84 -21.07
N LEU A 150 -4.33 -15.77 -20.60
CA LEU A 150 -3.71 -15.71 -19.28
C LEU A 150 -4.75 -15.81 -18.16
N ARG A 151 -5.91 -15.14 -18.29
CA ARG A 151 -7.02 -15.27 -17.32
C ARG A 151 -7.51 -16.71 -17.22
N ARG A 152 -7.75 -17.38 -18.34
CA ARG A 152 -8.18 -18.80 -18.35
C ARG A 152 -7.13 -19.71 -17.68
N LYS A 153 -5.85 -19.51 -17.98
CA LYS A 153 -4.76 -20.27 -17.36
C LYS A 153 -4.68 -20.04 -15.85
N ASN A 154 -4.79 -18.79 -15.40
CA ASN A 154 -4.75 -18.44 -13.97
C ASN A 154 -5.97 -18.98 -13.20
N VAL A 155 -7.17 -18.94 -13.79
CA VAL A 155 -8.35 -19.57 -13.17
C VAL A 155 -8.14 -21.07 -12.99
N GLY A 156 -7.57 -21.76 -13.98
CA GLY A 156 -7.20 -23.17 -13.86
C GLY A 156 -6.16 -23.42 -12.76
N LEU A 157 -5.07 -22.64 -12.74
CA LEU A 157 -3.99 -22.76 -11.75
C LEU A 157 -4.49 -22.51 -10.31
N ASN A 158 -5.36 -21.51 -10.11
CA ASN A 158 -5.94 -21.19 -8.81
C ASN A 158 -6.92 -22.27 -8.34
N ALA A 159 -7.64 -22.90 -9.26
CA ALA A 159 -8.59 -23.96 -8.93
C ALA A 159 -7.92 -25.31 -8.67
N THR A 160 -6.81 -25.63 -9.37
CA THR A 160 -6.15 -26.95 -9.29
C THR A 160 -4.82 -26.93 -8.54
N GLY A 161 -4.40 -25.77 -8.03
CA GLY A 161 -3.12 -25.59 -7.34
C GLY A 161 -1.91 -25.85 -8.23
N GLY A 162 -2.07 -25.83 -9.55
CA GLY A 162 -1.01 -26.12 -10.52
C GLY A 162 -0.81 -27.60 -10.87
N ASN A 163 -1.62 -28.50 -10.30
CA ASN A 163 -1.56 -29.93 -10.62
C ASN A 163 -2.52 -30.30 -11.78
N ASP A 164 -2.15 -31.32 -12.56
CA ASP A 164 -2.99 -31.85 -13.64
C ASP A 164 -4.18 -32.64 -13.06
N VAL A 165 -5.40 -32.27 -13.44
CA VAL A 165 -6.63 -32.89 -12.91
C VAL A 165 -7.07 -33.99 -13.85
N VAL A 166 -6.71 -35.23 -13.50
CA VAL A 166 -7.19 -36.42 -14.20
C VAL A 166 -8.59 -36.77 -13.69
N ILE A 167 -9.63 -36.33 -14.42
CA ILE A 167 -11.01 -36.73 -14.13
C ILE A 167 -11.21 -38.17 -14.61
N ARG A 168 -11.06 -39.14 -13.70
CA ARG A 168 -11.41 -40.54 -13.96
C ARG A 168 -12.89 -40.75 -13.62
N LYS A 169 -13.68 -41.11 -14.63
CA LYS A 169 -15.05 -41.62 -14.40
C LYS A 169 -14.92 -43.02 -13.81
N ASP A 170 -15.08 -43.14 -12.49
CA ASP A 170 -15.19 -44.46 -11.87
C ASP A 170 -16.39 -45.20 -12.48
N GLY A 171 -16.16 -46.47 -12.83
CA GLY A 171 -17.04 -47.27 -13.67
C GLY A 171 -18.50 -47.23 -13.23
N ASN A 172 -19.39 -47.31 -14.22
CA ASN A 172 -20.85 -47.23 -14.11
C ASN A 172 -21.43 -48.23 -13.09
N ARG A 173 -21.39 -47.90 -11.80
CA ARG A 173 -22.16 -48.55 -10.75
C ARG A 173 -23.24 -47.57 -10.35
N ILE A 174 -24.40 -47.72 -10.99
CA ILE A 174 -25.63 -47.03 -10.57
C ILE A 174 -25.90 -47.47 -9.13
N LYS A 175 -25.62 -46.61 -8.15
CA LYS A 175 -26.05 -46.84 -6.77
C LYS A 175 -27.52 -46.47 -6.70
N LEU A 176 -28.37 -47.47 -6.92
CA LEU A 176 -29.80 -47.36 -6.63
C LEU A 176 -29.96 -47.28 -5.10
N PRO A 177 -30.57 -46.22 -4.55
CA PRO A 177 -30.91 -46.18 -3.14
C PRO A 177 -32.08 -47.14 -2.90
N GLY A 178 -31.86 -48.19 -2.10
CA GLY A 178 -32.93 -49.07 -1.63
C GLY A 178 -32.91 -50.51 -2.12
N LEU A 179 -31.73 -51.12 -2.28
CA LEU A 179 -31.55 -52.58 -2.24
C LEU A 179 -30.33 -52.95 -1.40
#